data_AF-A0A9P5ZQ90-F1
#
_entry.id   AF-A0A9P5ZQ90-F1
#
_cell.length_a   1.000
_cell.length_b   1.000
_cell.length_c   1.000
_cell.angle_alpha   90.00
_cell.angle_beta   90.00
_cell.angle_gamma   90.00
#
_symmetry.space_group_name_H-M   'P 1'
#
loop_
_entity.id
_entity.type
_entity.pdbx_description
1 polymer ?
#
loop_
_entity_poly.entity_id
_entity_poly.type
_entity_poly.pdbx_seq_one_letter_code
_entity_poly.pdbx_strand_id
1 'polypeptide(L)'
;TYFPLLLASKHAIKNMVTACAKKMEPSAVEEAGCAVCGQLVLRTELSKLRSVKNLLHVLVVPGMTRMRRRSERDPIRSIPGPVTDHSLRMICNSCRATLRKDKLPKNALARGLWIGEVPPELQDLRFVEKLVIARVRFSSCFVRVSSGFRKMIANALAFESPVPKI
;
A
#
# COMPACT_ATOMS: atom_id res chain seq x y z
N THR A 1 30.21 -31.18 -1.53
CA THR A 1 29.27 -31.57 -2.61
C THR A 1 29.37 -30.55 -3.71
N TYR A 2 30.21 -30.81 -4.71
CA TYR A 2 30.37 -29.95 -5.89
C TYR A 2 29.13 -30.13 -6.77
N PHE A 3 28.31 -29.09 -6.92
CA PHE A 3 27.29 -29.04 -7.98
C PHE A 3 28.04 -28.80 -9.29
N PRO A 4 28.08 -29.76 -10.24
CA PRO A 4 28.68 -29.49 -11.52
C PRO A 4 27.75 -28.52 -12.24
N LEU A 5 28.28 -27.34 -12.57
CA LEU A 5 27.63 -26.39 -13.48
C LEU A 5 27.64 -27.03 -14.88
N LEU A 6 26.65 -27.88 -15.15
CA LEU A 6 26.35 -28.34 -16.50
C LEU A 6 26.13 -27.10 -17.36
N LEU A 7 26.98 -26.90 -18.37
CA LEU A 7 26.77 -25.87 -19.38
C LEU A 7 25.39 -26.10 -20.01
N ALA A 8 24.47 -25.18 -19.75
CA ALA A 8 23.15 -25.21 -20.36
C ALA A 8 23.30 -25.23 -21.89
N SER A 9 22.46 -26.03 -22.57
CA SER A 9 22.50 -26.09 -24.04
C SER A 9 22.28 -24.69 -24.62
N LYS A 10 22.87 -24.39 -25.79
CA LYS A 10 22.69 -23.09 -26.47
C LYS A 10 21.21 -22.70 -26.61
N HIS A 11 20.33 -23.69 -26.79
CA HIS A 11 18.88 -23.49 -26.83
C HIS A 11 18.28 -23.09 -25.48
N ALA A 12 18.70 -23.74 -24.39
CA ALA A 12 18.28 -23.37 -23.03
C ALA A 12 18.74 -21.95 -22.65
N ILE A 13 19.98 -21.58 -23.00
CA ILE A 13 20.49 -20.22 -22.80
C ILE A 13 19.65 -19.20 -23.57
N LYS A 14 19.36 -19.48 -24.85
CA LYS A 14 18.50 -18.61 -25.67
C LYS A 14 17.12 -18.43 -25.03
N ASN A 15 16.47 -19.52 -24.60
CA ASN A 15 15.15 -19.46 -23.97
C ASN A 15 15.17 -18.68 -22.64
N MET A 16 16.22 -18.85 -21.83
CA MET A 16 16.40 -18.06 -20.60
C MET A 16 16.56 -16.58 -20.90
N VAL A 17 17.41 -16.21 -21.86
CA VAL A 17 17.63 -14.82 -22.24
C VAL A 17 16.35 -14.20 -22.80
N THR A 18 15.61 -14.89 -23.66
CA THR A 18 14.34 -14.40 -24.19
C THR A 18 13.27 -14.27 -23.09
N ALA A 19 13.21 -15.22 -22.15
CA ALA A 19 12.30 -15.14 -21.00
C ALA A 19 12.65 -13.99 -20.07
N CYS A 20 13.93 -13.74 -19.79
CA CYS A 20 14.39 -12.58 -19.03
C CYS A 20 14.07 -11.28 -19.74
N ALA A 21 14.36 -11.18 -21.04
CA ALA A 21 14.06 -9.99 -21.85
C ALA A 21 12.56 -9.68 -21.83
N LYS A 22 11.70 -10.70 -21.95
CA LYS A 22 10.25 -10.54 -21.86
C LYS A 22 9.76 -10.09 -20.47
N LYS A 23 10.41 -10.54 -19.40
CA LYS A 23 10.09 -10.10 -18.02
C LYS A 23 10.59 -8.68 -17.72
N MET A 24 11.63 -8.23 -18.43
CA MET A 24 12.19 -6.89 -18.32
C MET A 24 11.55 -5.89 -19.28
N GLU A 25 10.57 -6.32 -20.08
CA GLU A 25 9.82 -5.43 -20.95
C GLU A 25 9.10 -4.36 -20.11
N PRO A 26 9.09 -3.07 -20.51
CA PRO A 26 8.48 -2.00 -19.71
C PRO A 26 7.03 -2.31 -19.32
N SER A 27 6.29 -2.95 -20.22
CA SER A 27 4.90 -3.39 -19.98
C SER A 27 4.74 -4.35 -18.79
N ALA A 28 5.79 -5.09 -18.43
CA ALA A 28 5.84 -6.04 -17.32
C ALA A 28 6.37 -5.45 -16.01
N VAL A 29 6.93 -4.24 -16.04
CA VAL A 29 7.54 -3.57 -14.88
C VAL A 29 6.78 -2.30 -14.49
N GLU A 30 6.13 -1.64 -15.46
CA GLU A 30 5.37 -0.42 -15.21
C GLU A 30 4.25 -0.67 -14.19
N GLU A 31 4.26 0.14 -13.15
CA GLU A 31 3.23 0.18 -12.12
C GLU A 31 2.35 1.41 -12.32
N ALA A 32 1.08 1.29 -11.93
CA ALA A 32 0.19 2.43 -11.84
C ALA A 32 -0.73 2.29 -10.62
N GLY A 33 -1.30 3.42 -10.20
CA GLY A 33 -2.17 3.47 -9.03
C GLY A 33 -3.56 2.88 -9.29
N CYS A 34 -4.11 2.20 -8.29
CA CYS A 34 -5.51 1.81 -8.23
C CYS A 34 -6.37 2.92 -7.60
N ALA A 35 -7.45 3.33 -8.27
CA ALA A 35 -8.37 4.38 -7.80
C ALA A 35 -9.16 4.01 -6.52
N VAL A 36 -9.26 2.72 -6.19
CA VAL A 36 -10.05 2.25 -5.04
C VAL A 36 -9.19 2.09 -3.78
N CYS A 37 -7.97 1.56 -3.90
CA CYS A 37 -7.07 1.32 -2.77
C CYS A 37 -5.82 2.20 -2.72
N GLY A 38 -5.56 3.01 -3.76
CA GLY A 38 -4.38 3.87 -3.85
C GLY A 38 -3.04 3.14 -4.02
N GLN A 39 -3.03 1.81 -4.04
CA GLN A 39 -1.79 1.03 -4.17
C GLN A 39 -1.25 1.08 -5.61
N LEU A 40 0.07 1.15 -5.73
CA LEU A 40 0.79 0.88 -6.97
C LEU A 40 0.75 -0.62 -7.25
N VAL A 41 0.31 -0.98 -8.45
CA VAL A 41 0.21 -2.36 -8.92
C VAL A 41 0.67 -2.38 -10.38
N LEU A 42 1.23 -3.49 -10.84
CA LEU A 42 1.59 -3.70 -12.24
C LEU A 42 0.43 -3.36 -13.18
N ARG A 43 0.72 -2.67 -14.29
CA ARG A 43 -0.29 -2.29 -15.28
C ARG A 43 -1.06 -3.47 -15.85
N THR A 44 -0.43 -4.64 -15.93
CA THR A 44 -1.05 -5.91 -16.35
C THR A 44 -2.16 -6.38 -15.40
N GLU A 45 -2.12 -5.98 -14.13
CA GLU A 45 -3.13 -6.32 -13.12
C GLU A 45 -4.20 -5.23 -12.93
N LEU A 46 -4.17 -4.18 -13.75
CA LEU A 46 -5.09 -3.07 -13.69
C LEU A 46 -6.12 -3.14 -14.82
N SER A 47 -7.38 -2.92 -14.46
CA SER A 47 -8.52 -2.78 -15.36
C SER A 47 -9.02 -1.35 -15.36
N LYS A 48 -9.78 -0.94 -16.38
CA LYS A 48 -10.45 0.38 -16.37
C LYS A 48 -11.52 0.42 -15.27
N LEU A 49 -11.54 1.48 -14.45
CA LEU A 49 -12.55 1.69 -13.40
C LEU A 49 -13.97 1.72 -13.97
N ARG A 50 -14.12 2.18 -15.22
CA ARG A 50 -15.42 2.19 -15.94
C ARG A 50 -16.11 0.82 -15.97
N SER A 51 -15.34 -0.28 -15.91
CA SER A 51 -15.85 -1.65 -15.94
C SER A 51 -16.63 -2.07 -14.69
N VAL A 52 -16.53 -1.30 -13.59
CA VAL A 52 -17.17 -1.60 -12.30
C VAL A 52 -18.04 -0.44 -11.81
N LYS A 53 -18.45 0.48 -12.68
CA LYS A 53 -19.28 1.65 -12.31
C LYS A 53 -20.50 1.28 -11.48
N ASN A 54 -21.18 0.19 -11.83
CA ASN A 54 -22.41 -0.25 -11.16
C ASN A 54 -22.15 -0.81 -9.75
N LEU A 55 -20.90 -1.16 -9.43
CA LEU A 55 -20.50 -1.74 -8.13
C LEU A 55 -19.87 -0.70 -7.20
N LEU A 56 -19.81 0.58 -7.59
CA LEU A 56 -19.19 1.63 -6.78
C LEU A 56 -20.02 2.00 -5.54
N HIS A 57 -21.30 1.61 -5.48
CA HIS A 57 -22.17 1.87 -4.33
C HIS A 57 -21.62 1.30 -3.02
N VAL A 58 -20.85 0.20 -3.08
CA VAL A 58 -20.15 -0.42 -1.94
C VAL A 58 -19.13 0.53 -1.30
N LEU A 59 -18.61 1.50 -2.05
CA LEU A 59 -17.64 2.49 -1.58
C LEU A 59 -18.30 3.71 -0.92
N VAL A 60 -19.63 3.76 -0.86
CA VAL A 60 -20.39 4.81 -0.18
C VAL A 60 -20.58 4.39 1.28
N VAL A 61 -19.62 4.76 2.13
CA VAL A 61 -19.70 4.46 3.57
C VAL A 61 -19.80 5.77 4.37
N PRO A 62 -21.01 6.17 4.80
CA PRO A 62 -21.20 7.43 5.51
C PRO A 62 -20.44 7.41 6.84
N GLY A 63 -19.83 8.54 7.19
CA GLY A 63 -19.12 8.72 8.45
C GLY A 63 -17.72 8.09 8.56
N MET A 64 -17.31 7.22 7.63
CA MET A 64 -15.97 6.62 7.61
C MET A 64 -14.91 7.62 7.16
N THR A 65 -14.94 8.01 5.89
CA THR A 65 -13.97 8.95 5.33
C THR A 65 -14.48 10.39 5.47
N ARG A 66 -13.67 11.23 6.10
CA ARG A 66 -14.02 12.63 6.42
C ARG A 66 -13.36 13.59 5.44
N MET A 67 -14.06 14.68 5.14
CA MET A 67 -13.47 15.80 4.41
C MET A 67 -12.43 16.53 5.27
N ARG A 68 -11.41 17.10 4.62
CA ARG A 68 -10.44 17.99 5.28
C ARG A 68 -11.19 19.18 5.90
N ARG A 69 -10.86 19.48 7.15
CA ARG A 69 -11.25 20.72 7.83
C ARG A 69 -10.13 21.76 7.67
N ARG A 70 -10.49 23.02 7.46
CA ARG A 70 -9.54 24.15 7.44
C ARG A 70 -9.58 24.92 8.76
N SER A 71 -10.70 24.89 9.46
CA SER A 71 -10.89 25.50 10.77
C SER A 71 -11.54 24.53 11.76
N GLU A 72 -11.42 24.81 13.06
CA GLU A 72 -12.09 24.04 14.11
C GLU A 72 -13.62 24.19 14.08
N ARG A 73 -14.10 25.34 13.56
CA ARG A 73 -15.53 25.64 13.39
C ARG A 73 -16.14 24.87 12.22
N ASP A 74 -15.31 24.32 11.34
CA ASP A 74 -15.80 23.55 10.20
C ASP A 74 -16.46 22.26 10.70
N PRO A 75 -17.72 21.99 10.30
CA PRO A 75 -18.40 20.79 10.71
C PRO A 75 -17.69 19.55 10.15
N ILE A 76 -17.70 18.46 10.91
CA ILE A 76 -17.20 17.16 10.45
C ILE A 76 -18.19 16.64 9.40
N ARG A 77 -17.77 16.63 8.14
CA ARG A 77 -18.56 16.11 7.02
C ARG A 77 -17.91 14.88 6.41
N SER A 78 -18.70 13.88 6.07
CA SER A 78 -18.24 12.75 5.26
C SER A 78 -18.14 13.15 3.79
N ILE A 79 -17.24 12.50 3.05
CA ILE A 79 -17.14 12.69 1.60
C ILE A 79 -18.44 12.15 0.96
N PRO A 80 -19.16 12.93 0.14
CA PRO A 80 -20.35 12.46 -0.54
C PRO A 80 -20.01 11.51 -1.70
N GLY A 81 -20.79 10.45 -1.85
CA GLY A 81 -20.64 9.51 -2.96
C GLY A 81 -19.56 8.44 -2.75
N PRO A 82 -19.22 7.69 -3.81
CA PRO A 82 -18.26 6.59 -3.73
C PRO A 82 -16.85 7.14 -3.52
N VAL A 83 -16.20 6.68 -2.46
CA VAL A 83 -14.88 7.16 -2.08
C VAL A 83 -13.81 6.52 -2.98
N THR A 84 -13.33 7.27 -3.97
CA THR A 84 -12.27 6.87 -4.91
C THR A 84 -11.31 8.03 -5.18
N ASP A 85 -10.08 7.71 -5.57
CA ASP A 85 -9.15 8.70 -6.09
C ASP A 85 -9.57 9.16 -7.49
N HIS A 86 -9.95 10.43 -7.62
CA HIS A 86 -10.42 11.02 -8.87
C HIS A 86 -9.31 11.26 -9.91
N SER A 87 -8.04 11.27 -9.48
CA SER A 87 -6.89 11.41 -10.39
C SER A 87 -6.64 10.11 -11.18
N LEU A 88 -7.06 8.98 -10.63
CA LEU A 88 -6.82 7.65 -11.17
C LEU A 88 -8.04 7.09 -11.90
N ARG A 89 -7.81 6.37 -13.01
CA ARG A 89 -8.87 5.77 -13.84
C ARG A 89 -8.85 4.24 -13.88
N MET A 90 -7.94 3.64 -13.12
CA MET A 90 -7.67 2.20 -13.13
C MET A 90 -8.03 1.55 -11.80
N ILE A 91 -8.33 0.25 -11.82
CA ILE A 91 -8.66 -0.56 -10.64
C ILE A 91 -7.88 -1.88 -10.70
N CYS A 92 -7.28 -2.29 -9.59
CA CYS A 92 -6.56 -3.55 -9.50
C CYS A 92 -7.49 -4.76 -9.43
N ASN A 93 -6.99 -5.91 -9.87
CA ASN A 93 -7.72 -7.17 -9.89
C ASN A 93 -8.24 -7.59 -8.50
N SER A 94 -7.49 -7.32 -7.43
CA SER A 94 -7.90 -7.63 -6.05
C SER A 94 -9.12 -6.81 -5.61
N CYS A 95 -9.12 -5.49 -5.84
CA CYS A 95 -10.27 -4.63 -5.57
C CYS A 95 -11.46 -5.02 -6.45
N ARG A 96 -11.24 -5.26 -7.74
CA ARG A 96 -12.28 -5.69 -8.67
C ARG A 96 -12.95 -7.00 -8.25
N ALA A 97 -12.18 -8.00 -7.83
CA ALA A 97 -12.70 -9.28 -7.36
C ALA A 97 -13.52 -9.13 -6.08
N THR A 98 -13.14 -8.19 -5.20
CA THR A 98 -13.86 -7.93 -3.95
C THR A 98 -15.16 -7.16 -4.18
N LEU A 99 -15.14 -6.15 -5.06
CA LEU A 99 -16.33 -5.39 -5.45
C LEU A 99 -17.38 -6.27 -6.15
N ARG A 100 -16.96 -7.25 -6.96
CA ARG A 100 -17.89 -8.23 -7.56
C ARG A 100 -18.62 -9.10 -6.53
N LYS A 101 -18.05 -9.26 -5.34
CA LYS A 101 -18.66 -9.98 -4.22
C LYS A 101 -19.47 -9.06 -3.31
N ASP A 102 -19.68 -7.81 -3.74
CA ASP A 102 -20.38 -6.77 -2.98
C ASP A 102 -19.74 -6.48 -1.61
N LYS A 103 -18.42 -6.64 -1.53
CA LYS A 103 -17.64 -6.45 -0.30
C LYS A 103 -16.70 -5.25 -0.42
N LEU A 104 -16.49 -4.58 0.70
CA LEU A 104 -15.54 -3.47 0.78
C LEU A 104 -14.09 -4.01 0.77
N PRO A 105 -13.22 -3.59 -0.19
CA PRO A 105 -11.83 -4.03 -0.22
C PRO A 105 -11.08 -3.65 1.06
N LYS A 106 -10.17 -4.53 1.51
CA LYS A 106 -9.43 -4.38 2.79
C LYS A 106 -8.66 -3.06 2.89
N ASN A 107 -8.09 -2.60 1.79
CA ASN A 107 -7.27 -1.39 1.71
C ASN A 107 -8.00 -0.27 0.94
N ALA A 108 -9.34 -0.30 0.84
CA ALA A 108 -10.08 0.73 0.14
C ALA A 108 -9.94 2.10 0.83
N LEU A 109 -9.86 3.16 0.04
CA LEU A 109 -9.83 4.55 0.53
C LEU A 109 -11.09 4.90 1.34
N ALA A 110 -12.21 4.23 1.05
CA ALA A 110 -13.47 4.31 1.78
C ALA A 110 -13.39 3.83 3.26
N ARG A 111 -12.29 3.18 3.68
CA ARG A 111 -12.09 2.70 5.06
C ARG A 111 -11.51 3.76 6.00
N GLY A 112 -11.77 5.04 5.75
CA GLY A 112 -11.25 6.14 6.57
C GLY A 112 -9.76 6.42 6.36
N LEU A 113 -9.20 6.06 5.19
CA LEU A 113 -7.86 6.47 4.80
C LEU A 113 -7.86 7.93 4.34
N TRP A 114 -6.71 8.60 4.43
CA TRP A 114 -6.54 9.95 3.89
C TRP A 114 -6.62 9.92 2.36
N ILE A 115 -7.26 10.92 1.77
CA ILE A 115 -7.47 11.04 0.32
C ILE A 115 -7.02 12.41 -0.14
N GLY A 116 -6.29 12.42 -1.24
CA GLY A 116 -5.70 13.62 -1.81
C GLY A 116 -4.28 13.85 -1.30
N GLU A 117 -3.72 14.98 -1.69
CA GLU A 117 -2.37 15.36 -1.34
C GLU A 117 -2.22 15.52 0.18
N VAL A 118 -1.01 15.21 0.65
CA VAL A 118 -0.63 15.51 2.02
C VAL A 118 -0.63 17.05 2.15
N PRO A 119 -1.31 17.61 3.17
CA PRO A 119 -1.30 19.05 3.39
C PRO A 119 0.14 19.59 3.47
N PRO A 120 0.44 20.79 2.97
CA PRO A 120 1.79 21.37 3.06
C PRO A 120 2.27 21.43 4.52
N GLU A 121 1.35 21.60 5.46
CA GLU A 121 1.62 21.61 6.90
C GLU A 121 2.15 20.25 7.42
N LEU A 122 1.85 19.15 6.73
CA LEU A 122 2.32 17.80 7.06
C LEU A 122 3.48 17.32 6.17
N GLN A 123 3.83 18.06 5.11
CA GLN A 123 4.81 17.63 4.11
C GLN A 123 6.25 17.72 4.64
N ASP A 124 6.59 18.80 5.35
CA ASP A 124 7.94 19.10 5.86
C ASP A 124 8.16 18.74 7.33
N LEU A 125 7.42 17.77 7.86
CA LEU A 125 7.59 17.33 9.25
C LEU A 125 8.88 16.54 9.43
N ARG A 126 9.68 16.93 10.42
CA ARG A 126 10.81 16.16 10.94
C ARG A 126 10.32 14.83 11.51
N PHE A 127 11.22 13.84 11.57
CA PHE A 127 10.91 12.52 12.11
C PHE A 127 10.27 12.59 13.52
N VAL A 128 10.77 13.48 14.38
CA VAL A 128 10.24 13.70 15.73
C VAL A 128 8.80 14.27 15.68
N GLU A 129 8.52 15.21 14.80
CA GLU A 129 7.18 15.81 14.66
C GLU A 129 6.17 14.80 14.11
N LYS A 130 6.59 13.94 13.17
CA LYS A 130 5.78 12.81 12.68
C LYS A 130 5.42 11.84 13.81
N LEU A 131 6.34 11.57 14.74
CA LEU A 131 6.08 10.73 15.91
C LEU A 131 5.07 11.37 16.88
N VAL A 132 5.09 12.68 17.04
CA VAL A 132 4.14 13.41 17.91
C VAL A 132 2.73 13.42 17.31
N ILE A 133 2.60 13.61 15.99
CA ILE A 133 1.31 13.70 15.29
C ILE A 133 0.68 12.32 15.06
N ALA A 134 1.47 11.25 15.03
CA ALA A 134 0.97 9.89 14.82
C ALA A 134 -0.07 9.51 15.89
N ARG A 135 -1.33 9.33 15.47
CA ARG A 135 -2.47 8.92 16.33
C ARG A 135 -2.23 7.61 17.08
N VAL A 136 -1.35 6.74 16.55
CA VAL A 136 -0.93 5.49 17.19
C VAL A 136 0.59 5.49 17.28
N ARG A 137 1.11 5.51 18.51
CA ARG A 137 2.54 5.29 18.79
C ARG A 137 2.84 3.82 18.58
N PHE A 138 3.35 3.44 17.41
CA PHE A 138 3.93 2.11 17.26
C PHE A 138 5.39 2.16 17.71
N SER A 139 5.65 1.88 19.00
CA SER A 139 6.98 1.48 19.46
C SER A 139 7.13 -0.03 19.24
N SER A 140 7.10 -0.48 17.99
CA SER A 140 7.32 -1.90 17.68
C SER A 140 8.81 -2.14 17.44
N CYS A 141 9.48 -2.83 18.36
CA CYS A 141 10.83 -3.35 18.17
C CYS A 141 10.74 -4.76 17.58
N PHE A 142 11.18 -4.95 16.34
CA PHE A 142 11.26 -6.26 15.71
C PHE A 142 12.70 -6.78 15.79
N VAL A 143 12.94 -7.74 16.68
CA VAL A 143 14.23 -8.44 16.77
C VAL A 143 14.13 -9.74 15.99
N ARG A 144 14.83 -9.83 14.85
CA ARG A 144 14.98 -11.08 14.12
C ARG A 144 16.16 -11.85 14.71
N VAL A 145 15.86 -12.84 15.56
CA VAL A 145 16.88 -13.75 16.09
C VAL A 145 17.07 -14.90 15.10
N SER A 146 18.24 -14.96 14.45
CA SER A 146 18.64 -16.13 13.67
C SER A 146 19.66 -16.95 14.48
N SER A 147 19.26 -18.10 15.00
CA SER A 147 20.21 -19.07 15.58
C SER A 147 19.84 -20.51 15.21
N GLY A 148 20.80 -21.25 14.65
CA GLY A 148 20.68 -22.69 14.42
C GLY A 148 20.63 -23.48 15.73
N PHE A 149 19.65 -24.38 15.84
CA PHE A 149 19.57 -25.56 16.72
C PHE A 149 19.83 -25.45 18.24
N ARG A 150 19.99 -24.26 18.84
CA ARG A 150 20.01 -24.10 20.31
C ARG A 150 19.10 -22.95 20.77
N LYS A 151 18.36 -23.16 21.87
CA LYS A 151 17.51 -22.15 22.51
C LYS A 151 18.38 -20.97 22.94
N MET A 152 18.16 -19.79 22.37
CA MET A 152 18.81 -18.54 22.77
C MET A 152 17.90 -17.76 23.70
N ILE A 153 18.44 -17.35 24.86
CA ILE A 153 17.83 -16.35 25.74
C ILE A 153 18.51 -15.03 25.41
N ALA A 154 17.75 -14.01 24.99
CA ALA A 154 18.27 -12.69 24.68
C ALA A 154 17.52 -11.63 25.49
N ASN A 155 18.26 -10.70 26.09
CA ASN A 155 17.70 -9.55 26.79
C ASN A 155 17.59 -8.39 25.81
N ALA A 156 16.37 -7.89 25.57
CA ALA A 156 16.16 -6.70 24.77
C ALA A 156 16.29 -5.46 25.67
N LEU A 157 17.25 -4.59 25.35
CA LEU A 157 17.36 -3.25 25.94
C LEU A 157 16.70 -2.27 24.99
N ALA A 158 15.51 -1.79 25.36
CA ALA A 158 14.82 -0.73 24.63
C ALA A 158 15.10 0.60 25.33
N PHE A 159 15.70 1.55 24.62
CA PHE A 159 15.89 2.91 25.12
C PHE A 159 14.59 3.70 24.93
N GLU A 160 14.22 4.52 25.91
CA GLU A 160 13.17 5.51 25.73
C GLU A 160 13.58 6.41 24.55
N SER A 161 12.67 6.63 23.60
CA SER A 161 12.88 7.64 22.57
C SER A 161 13.10 8.98 23.28
N PRO A 162 14.11 9.79 22.92
CA PRO A 162 14.44 11.05 23.60
C PRO A 162 13.40 12.11 23.21
N VAL A 163 12.16 11.89 23.59
CA VAL A 163 11.10 12.87 23.57
C VAL A 163 10.85 13.29 25.02
N PRO A 164 10.86 14.60 25.33
CA PRO A 164 10.55 15.06 26.67
C PRO A 164 9.16 14.56 27.08
N LYS A 165 9.05 14.05 28.30
CA LYS A 165 7.76 13.65 28.89
C LYS A 165 6.93 14.93 29.03
N ILE A 166 5.85 15.02 28.25
CA ILE A 166 4.85 16.10 28.34
C ILE A 166 4.02 15.88 29.60
#